data_AF-A0A6A3WUZ8-F1
#
_entry.id   AF-A0A6A3WUZ8-F1
#
_cell.length_a   1.000
_cell.length_b   1.000
_cell.length_c   1.000
_cell.angle_alpha   90.00
_cell.angle_beta   90.00
_cell.angle_gamma   90.00
#
_symmetry.space_group_name_H-M   'P 1'
#
loop_
_entity.id
_entity.type
_entity.pdbx_description
1 polymer ?
#
loop_
_entity_poly.entity_id
_entity_poly.type
_entity_poly.pdbx_seq_one_letter_code
_entity_poly.pdbx_strand_id
1 'polypeptide(L)'
;LPVLLLTLLSLQAPRLARSPEQSNEPYAWASCVHLRRLCVGKQVRVQVEYRVAAINRDVGSVWLAPNARGVEENLCIIQVWTGYAKVKTPEQSRGGAFVDVEKMLQ
;
A
#
# COMPACT_ATOMS: atom_id res chain seq x y z
N LEU A 1 -8.88 -20.73 -7.11
CA LEU A 1 -8.45 -20.20 -5.79
C LEU A 1 -9.15 -18.86 -5.57
N PRO A 2 -9.59 -18.52 -4.36
CA PRO A 2 -10.16 -17.22 -4.06
C PRO A 2 -9.12 -16.11 -4.30
N VAL A 3 -9.56 -14.98 -4.86
CA VAL A 3 -8.71 -13.80 -5.12
C VAL A 3 -9.12 -12.69 -4.15
N LEU A 4 -8.13 -12.11 -3.46
CA LEU A 4 -8.33 -10.96 -2.57
C LEU A 4 -7.83 -9.68 -3.26
N LEU A 5 -8.68 -8.65 -3.28
CA LEU A 5 -8.34 -7.33 -3.79
C LEU A 5 -8.18 -6.35 -2.61
N LEU A 6 -6.94 -6.01 -2.29
CA LEU A 6 -6.57 -5.23 -1.12
C LEU A 6 -6.11 -3.81 -1.48
N THR A 7 -6.48 -2.83 -0.66
CA THR A 7 -5.91 -1.47 -0.66
C THR A 7 -4.90 -1.34 0.47
N LEU A 8 -3.70 -0.82 0.18
CA LEU A 8 -2.70 -0.59 1.23
C LEU A 8 -3.18 0.44 2.27
N LEU A 9 -3.04 0.08 3.54
CA LEU A 9 -3.52 0.84 4.69
C LEU A 9 -2.91 2.25 4.76
N SER A 10 -3.76 3.25 5.01
CA SER A 10 -3.36 4.64 5.33
C SER A 10 -2.46 5.33 4.31
N LEU A 11 -2.37 4.82 3.08
CA LEU A 11 -1.58 5.43 2.00
C LEU A 11 -2.42 6.17 0.98
N GLN A 12 -1.82 7.21 0.42
CA GLN A 12 -2.22 7.88 -0.81
C GLN A 12 -1.07 7.78 -1.82
N ALA A 13 -1.25 6.90 -2.82
CA ALA A 13 -0.31 6.75 -3.92
C ALA A 13 -0.60 7.77 -5.05
N PRO A 14 0.41 8.16 -5.84
CA PRO A 14 0.24 8.96 -7.04
C PRO A 14 -0.70 8.29 -8.05
N ARG A 15 -1.56 9.07 -8.69
CA ARG A 15 -2.61 8.57 -9.58
C ARG A 15 -2.06 8.25 -10.97
N LEU A 16 -2.29 7.01 -11.40
CA LEU A 16 -2.15 6.62 -12.80
C LEU A 16 -3.33 7.14 -13.63
N ALA A 17 -3.04 7.52 -14.87
CA ALA A 17 -4.04 7.82 -15.88
C ALA A 17 -4.96 6.61 -16.10
N ARG A 18 -6.26 6.86 -16.24
CA ARG A 18 -7.27 5.82 -16.48
C ARG A 18 -7.75 5.79 -17.93
N SER A 19 -7.47 6.83 -18.69
CA SER A 19 -7.79 6.95 -20.10
C SER A 19 -6.62 7.59 -20.86
N PRO A 20 -6.55 7.45 -22.20
CA PRO A 20 -5.49 8.02 -23.02
C PRO A 20 -5.39 9.55 -22.95
N GLU A 21 -6.48 10.23 -22.61
CA GLU A 21 -6.57 11.70 -22.50
C GLU A 21 -6.00 12.23 -21.17
N GLN A 22 -5.78 11.34 -20.20
CA GLN A 22 -5.24 11.67 -18.89
C GLN A 22 -3.72 11.43 -18.84
N SER A 23 -3.01 12.30 -18.13
CA SER A 23 -1.61 12.10 -17.82
C SER A 23 -1.43 11.50 -16.42
N ASN A 24 -0.38 10.70 -16.26
CA ASN A 24 0.02 10.19 -14.95
C ASN A 24 0.44 11.34 -14.04
N GLU A 25 0.11 11.25 -12.75
CA GLU A 25 0.77 12.09 -11.76
C GLU A 25 2.28 11.79 -11.70
N PRO A 26 3.10 12.75 -11.28
CA PRO A 26 4.53 12.51 -11.06
C PRO A 26 4.76 11.24 -10.24
N TYR A 27 5.67 10.39 -10.72
CA TYR A 27 6.05 9.12 -10.09
C TYR A 27 4.96 8.03 -10.01
N ALA A 28 3.77 8.22 -10.60
CA ALA A 28 2.68 7.22 -10.56
C ALA A 28 3.09 5.85 -11.11
N TRP A 29 3.73 5.83 -12.28
CA TRP A 29 4.21 4.60 -12.89
C TRP A 29 5.35 3.95 -12.08
N ALA A 30 6.30 4.76 -11.61
CA ALA A 30 7.42 4.29 -10.81
C ALA A 30 6.97 3.63 -9.49
N SER A 31 5.98 4.21 -8.82
CA SER A 31 5.35 3.66 -7.60
C SER A 31 4.78 2.25 -7.84
N CYS A 32 3.99 2.07 -8.91
CA CYS A 32 3.44 0.76 -9.26
C CYS A 32 4.52 -0.27 -9.65
N VAL A 33 5.55 0.15 -10.39
CA VAL A 33 6.66 -0.73 -10.77
C VAL A 33 7.48 -1.14 -9.55
N HIS A 34 7.66 -0.23 -8.59
CA HIS A 34 8.38 -0.52 -7.36
C HIS A 34 7.66 -1.61 -6.54
N LEU A 35 6.35 -1.46 -6.30
CA LEU A 35 5.54 -2.51 -5.67
C LEU A 35 5.63 -3.85 -6.43
N ARG A 36 5.49 -3.81 -7.76
CA ARG A 36 5.57 -5.02 -8.60
C ARG A 36 6.89 -5.78 -8.39
N ARG A 37 8.02 -5.06 -8.35
CA ARG A 37 9.36 -5.65 -8.13
C ARG A 37 9.50 -6.25 -6.73
N LEU A 38 8.80 -5.70 -5.74
CA LEU A 38 8.86 -6.17 -4.36
C LEU A 38 8.06 -7.46 -4.15
N CYS A 39 6.83 -7.56 -4.67
CA CYS A 39 5.89 -8.63 -4.26
C CYS A 39 5.52 -9.65 -5.35
N VAL A 40 5.66 -9.35 -6.65
CA VAL A 40 5.23 -10.31 -7.69
C VAL A 40 6.10 -11.55 -7.65
N GLY A 41 5.45 -12.71 -7.62
CA GLY A 41 6.10 -14.02 -7.55
C GLY A 41 6.65 -14.37 -6.16
N LYS A 42 6.39 -13.56 -5.13
CA LYS A 42 6.85 -13.80 -3.76
C LYS A 42 5.68 -14.10 -2.83
N GLN A 43 5.95 -14.89 -1.80
CA GLN A 43 5.00 -15.09 -0.71
C GLN A 43 4.94 -13.82 0.15
N VAL A 44 3.73 -13.43 0.52
CA VAL A 44 3.46 -12.28 1.38
C VAL A 44 2.49 -12.66 2.48
N ARG A 45 2.64 -12.01 3.64
CA ARG A 45 1.65 -12.07 4.72
C ARG A 45 0.71 -10.89 4.56
N VAL A 46 -0.60 -11.14 4.56
CA VAL A 46 -1.63 -10.11 4.44
C VAL A 46 -2.42 -10.05 5.74
N GLN A 47 -2.63 -8.85 6.24
CA GLN A 47 -3.59 -8.57 7.31
C GLN A 47 -4.65 -7.64 6.72
N VAL A 48 -5.92 -7.94 7.00
CA VAL A 48 -7.04 -7.07 6.64
C VAL A 48 -7.50 -6.39 7.92
N GLU A 49 -7.29 -5.08 7.99
CA GLU A 49 -7.64 -4.27 9.16
C GLU A 49 -9.12 -3.89 9.13
N TYR A 50 -9.66 -3.54 7.97
CA TYR A 50 -11.08 -3.27 7.82
C TYR A 50 -11.55 -3.40 6.37
N ARG A 51 -12.87 -3.57 6.20
CA ARG A 51 -13.54 -3.55 4.90
C ARG A 51 -14.37 -2.28 4.75
N VAL A 52 -14.19 -1.58 3.63
CA VAL A 52 -15.03 -0.43 3.26
C VAL A 52 -16.20 -0.95 2.43
N ALA A 53 -17.32 -1.21 3.11
CA ALA A 53 -18.53 -1.78 2.50
C ALA A 53 -19.05 -0.96 1.30
N ALA A 54 -19.02 0.38 1.41
CA ALA A 54 -19.53 1.29 0.37
C ALA A 54 -18.85 1.15 -1.00
N ILE A 55 -17.59 0.70 -1.04
CA ILE A 55 -16.82 0.48 -2.29
C ILE A 55 -16.42 -0.98 -2.48
N ASN A 56 -16.91 -1.87 -1.61
CA ASN A 56 -16.59 -3.29 -1.58
C ASN A 56 -15.07 -3.58 -1.62
N ARG A 57 -14.28 -2.85 -0.80
CA ARG A 57 -12.81 -2.97 -0.76
C ARG A 57 -12.32 -3.39 0.62
N ASP A 58 -11.41 -4.35 0.64
CA ASP A 58 -10.61 -4.65 1.81
C ASP A 58 -9.42 -3.69 1.88
N VAL A 59 -9.15 -3.15 3.07
CA VAL A 59 -8.03 -2.27 3.34
C VAL A 59 -7.14 -2.95 4.36
N GLY A 60 -5.84 -2.98 4.09
CA GLY A 60 -4.92 -3.53 5.06
C GLY A 60 -3.45 -3.49 4.71
N SER A 61 -2.67 -4.18 5.52
CA SER A 61 -1.21 -4.18 5.47
C SER A 61 -0.67 -5.47 4.86
N VAL A 62 0.48 -5.35 4.20
CA VAL A 62 1.15 -6.46 3.51
C VAL A 62 2.62 -6.49 3.91
N TRP A 63 3.09 -7.64 4.34
CA TRP A 63 4.49 -7.86 4.70
C TRP A 63 5.14 -8.83 3.72
N LEU A 64 6.38 -8.51 3.35
CA LEU A 64 7.26 -9.44 2.64
C LEU A 64 7.68 -10.58 3.58
N ALA A 65 8.01 -11.73 3.00
CA ALA A 65 8.62 -12.82 3.75
C ALA A 65 9.88 -12.34 4.51
N PRO A 66 10.18 -12.91 5.70
CA PRO A 66 11.34 -12.52 6.48
C PRO A 66 12.63 -12.58 5.65
N ASN A 67 13.47 -11.55 5.75
CA ASN A 67 14.79 -11.55 5.12
C ASN A 67 15.77 -12.49 5.87
N ALA A 68 17.03 -12.57 5.42
CA ALA A 68 18.05 -13.43 6.03
C ALA A 68 18.32 -13.15 7.52
N ARG A 69 17.91 -11.98 8.03
CA ARG A 69 18.00 -11.61 9.45
C ARG A 69 16.72 -11.90 10.23
N GLY A 70 15.73 -12.55 9.62
CA GLY A 70 14.43 -12.82 10.22
C GLY A 70 13.52 -11.59 10.35
N VAL A 71 13.86 -10.48 9.69
CA VAL A 71 13.07 -9.24 9.75
C VAL A 71 12.04 -9.23 8.63
N GLU A 72 10.77 -9.08 9.00
CA GLU A 72 9.68 -8.83 8.05
C GLU A 72 9.62 -7.34 7.70
N GLU A 73 9.36 -7.03 6.44
CA GLU A 73 9.25 -5.65 5.96
C GLU A 73 7.81 -5.35 5.51
N ASN A 74 7.24 -4.27 6.05
CA ASN A 74 5.90 -3.81 5.72
C ASN A 74 5.93 -2.98 4.43
N LEU A 75 5.18 -3.40 3.42
CA LEU A 75 5.08 -2.69 2.14
C LEU A 75 4.51 -1.28 2.30
N CYS A 76 3.59 -1.05 3.25
CA CYS A 76 3.06 0.28 3.50
C CYS A 76 4.18 1.25 3.93
N ILE A 77 5.07 0.81 4.83
CA ILE A 77 6.21 1.60 5.30
C ILE A 77 7.21 1.80 4.16
N ILE A 78 7.56 0.74 3.43
CA ILE A 78 8.50 0.82 2.31
C ILE A 78 8.03 1.87 1.28
N GLN A 79 6.74 1.88 0.91
CA GLN A 79 6.23 2.85 -0.05
C GLN A 79 6.36 4.30 0.41
N VAL A 80 6.20 4.56 1.71
CA VAL A 80 6.35 5.91 2.28
C VAL A 80 7.82 6.31 2.30
N TRP A 81 8.69 5.47 2.85
CA TRP A 81 10.13 5.75 2.99
C TRP A 81 10.85 5.91 1.66
N THR A 82 10.36 5.24 0.62
CA THR A 82 10.89 5.38 -0.76
C THR A 82 10.29 6.56 -1.52
N GLY A 83 9.37 7.32 -0.91
CA GLY A 83 8.72 8.47 -1.53
C GLY A 83 7.66 8.13 -2.59
N TYR A 84 7.23 6.88 -2.67
CA TYR A 84 6.26 6.40 -3.66
C TYR A 84 4.79 6.43 -3.19
N ALA A 85 4.56 6.80 -1.93
CA ALA A 85 3.23 7.11 -1.40
C ALA A 85 3.34 8.13 -0.26
N LYS A 86 2.24 8.84 0.00
CA LYS A 86 2.09 9.72 1.16
C LYS A 86 1.21 9.04 2.20
N VAL A 87 1.49 9.29 3.49
CA VAL A 87 0.59 8.91 4.57
C VAL A 87 -0.64 9.80 4.52
N LYS A 88 -1.84 9.21 4.55
CA LYS A 88 -3.10 9.94 4.67
C LYS A 88 -3.20 10.58 6.04
N THR A 89 -3.78 11.78 6.08
CA THR A 89 -4.10 12.41 7.36
C THR A 89 -5.23 11.62 8.07
N PRO A 90 -5.44 11.86 9.38
CA PRO A 90 -6.53 11.25 10.11
C PRO A 90 -7.90 11.47 9.46
N GLU A 91 -8.14 12.68 8.95
CA GLU A 91 -9.39 13.10 8.31
C GLU A 91 -9.61 12.37 6.96
N GLN A 92 -8.52 12.00 6.29
CA GLN A 92 -8.57 11.27 5.02
C GLN A 92 -8.75 9.75 5.20
N SER A 93 -8.61 9.24 6.41
CA SER A 93 -8.59 7.80 6.69
C SER A 93 -9.94 7.33 7.23
N ARG A 94 -10.75 6.75 6.35
CA ARG A 94 -12.15 6.34 6.63
C ARG A 94 -12.31 5.06 7.47
N GLY A 95 -11.38 4.74 8.36
CA GLY A 95 -11.43 3.50 9.14
C GLY A 95 -10.78 3.54 10.52
N GLY A 96 -10.23 4.69 10.95
CA GLY A 96 -9.60 4.85 12.28
C GLY A 96 -8.37 3.97 12.55
N ALA A 97 -8.09 2.95 11.73
CA ALA A 97 -6.96 2.07 11.87
C ALA A 97 -5.70 2.71 11.27
N PHE A 98 -4.70 2.86 12.12
CA PHE A 98 -3.35 3.32 11.81
C PHE A 98 -2.40 2.32 12.45
N VAL A 99 -1.86 1.40 11.67
CA VAL A 99 -0.78 0.54 12.17
C VAL A 99 0.52 1.17 11.72
N ASP A 100 1.44 1.36 12.67
CA ASP A 100 2.81 1.84 12.43
C ASP A 100 2.93 3.24 11.79
N VAL A 101 1.95 4.14 11.92
CA VAL A 101 2.06 5.51 11.38
C VAL A 101 3.26 6.26 11.94
N GLU A 102 3.59 6.07 13.22
CA GLU A 102 4.79 6.66 13.81
C GLU A 102 6.06 6.22 13.06
N LYS A 103 6.13 4.96 12.63
CA LYS A 103 7.26 4.45 11.81
C LYS A 103 7.22 4.98 10.39
N MET A 104 6.05 5.28 9.84
CA MET A 104 5.91 5.88 8.50
C MET A 104 6.31 7.36 8.49
N LEU A 105 6.22 8.05 9.62
CA LEU A 105 6.50 9.49 9.75
C LEU A 105 7.92 9.81 10.26
N GLN A 106 8.68 8.80 10.68
CA GLN A 106 10.11 8.90 11.02
C GLN A 106 10.98 8.82 9.76
#